data_AF-A4S5R8-F1
#
_entry.id   AF-A4S5R8-F1
#
_cell.length_a   1.000
_cell.length_b   1.000
_cell.length_c   1.000
_cell.angle_alpha   90.00
_cell.angle_beta   90.00
_cell.angle_gamma   90.00
#
_symmetry.space_group_name_H-M   'P 1'
#
loop_
_entity.id
_entity.type
_entity.pdbx_description
1 polymer ?
#
loop_
_entity_poly.entity_id
_entity_poly.type
_entity_poly.pdbx_seq_one_letter_code
_entity_poly.pdbx_strand_id
1 'polypeptide(L)'
;MKDSDYATKPVFVKNFMDGFKAALKNGPHAFITDFSKCDFTKMYMHFLAIREKKKEMTSEEKKRIKAQKDIDEEPYTWATIDGRREKVGNFRVEPPGLFRGRGEHPKMGKIKRRVVPEDITINIGKDAKVPEPPAGHSWKAVIHNDTATWLAGWNDVINVKDWKYVQFGATSTVKAESDQKKYEKARSLHKYIEKIRKDYKRNMMSESKEMAQLAVATYLVDKLALRAGGEKDEDLADTVGVCTLRAGHIKFMDDNVIEFDFLGKDSIQYLQQHKIDEVAYKCLQRFVQGKGPDVDIFDHVDPQKVNAHLQTLMPGLTIKVFRTYNASITLDRLLKDTKKNDTTLQKKATYDAANKEVAILCNHQKGVSKAHDAQMEKLAEKKKDLAKQVAEMKKKTDDKNQKKKLAALKERQSKLAIQMNMKEELKTVSLGTSKINYLDPRITLSWCKRHEVPPNVVFTKALIDKFHWAMDCEMEFSFVQEDAVEVKPAE
;
A
#
# COMPACT_ATOMS: atom_id res chain seq x y z
N MET A 1 -22.35 -11.59 -8.73
CA MET A 1 -20.89 -11.60 -8.99
C MET A 1 -20.50 -12.83 -9.83
N LYS A 2 -21.26 -13.16 -10.89
CA LYS A 2 -21.13 -14.46 -11.59
C LYS A 2 -19.75 -14.66 -12.24
N ASP A 3 -19.17 -13.60 -12.80
CA ASP A 3 -17.87 -13.64 -13.51
C ASP A 3 -16.64 -13.43 -12.61
N SER A 4 -16.82 -13.49 -11.29
CA SER A 4 -15.76 -13.26 -10.33
C SER A 4 -15.24 -14.58 -9.79
N ASP A 5 -13.93 -14.72 -9.62
CA ASP A 5 -13.29 -15.89 -9.02
C ASP A 5 -13.86 -16.23 -7.62
N TYR A 6 -14.33 -15.24 -6.87
CA TYR A 6 -15.06 -15.47 -5.62
C TYR A 6 -16.29 -16.39 -5.76
N ALA A 7 -17.04 -16.31 -6.86
CA ALA A 7 -18.29 -17.08 -7.02
C ALA A 7 -18.03 -18.59 -7.21
N THR A 8 -16.79 -18.99 -7.50
CA THR A 8 -16.40 -20.40 -7.60
C THR A 8 -15.83 -20.95 -6.29
N LYS A 9 -15.58 -20.10 -5.29
CA LYS A 9 -15.01 -20.51 -4.00
C LYS A 9 -16.07 -21.15 -3.09
N PRO A 10 -15.87 -22.39 -2.59
CA PRO A 10 -16.84 -23.06 -1.72
C PRO A 10 -17.19 -22.27 -0.45
N VAL A 11 -16.19 -21.70 0.23
CA VAL A 11 -16.38 -20.88 1.44
C VAL A 11 -17.24 -19.65 1.15
N PHE A 12 -17.04 -19.01 -0.01
CA PHE A 12 -17.82 -17.85 -0.42
C PHE A 12 -19.29 -18.21 -0.66
N VAL A 13 -19.54 -19.28 -1.42
CA VAL A 13 -20.89 -19.75 -1.72
C VAL A 13 -21.62 -20.18 -0.45
N LYS A 14 -20.94 -20.93 0.42
CA LYS A 14 -21.48 -21.36 1.72
C LYS A 14 -21.90 -20.15 2.57
N ASN A 15 -20.99 -19.21 2.82
CA ASN A 15 -21.26 -18.03 3.64
C ASN A 15 -22.35 -17.13 3.04
N PHE A 16 -22.38 -16.99 1.71
CA PHE A 16 -23.46 -16.30 1.03
C PHE A 16 -24.80 -16.99 1.29
N MET A 17 -24.87 -18.31 1.10
CA MET A 17 -26.10 -19.07 1.24
C MET A 17 -26.62 -19.06 2.67
N ASP A 18 -25.72 -19.13 3.65
CA ASP A 18 -26.09 -19.01 5.07
C ASP A 18 -26.71 -17.65 5.39
N GLY A 19 -26.11 -16.55 4.90
CA GLY A 19 -26.69 -15.21 5.03
C GLY A 19 -28.01 -15.06 4.25
N PHE A 20 -28.10 -15.66 3.06
CA PHE A 20 -29.28 -15.56 2.20
C PHE A 20 -30.47 -16.29 2.82
N LYS A 21 -30.28 -17.50 3.33
CA LYS A 21 -31.30 -18.22 4.12
C LYS A 21 -31.78 -17.40 5.31
N ALA A 22 -30.86 -16.79 6.06
CA ALA A 22 -31.22 -15.96 7.20
C ALA A 22 -32.09 -14.75 6.79
N ALA A 23 -31.77 -14.10 5.65
CA ALA A 23 -32.55 -13.00 5.12
C ALA A 23 -33.95 -13.42 4.63
N LEU A 24 -34.11 -14.65 4.14
CA LEU A 24 -35.37 -15.18 3.62
C LEU A 24 -36.25 -15.88 4.66
N LYS A 25 -35.70 -16.16 5.86
CA LYS A 25 -36.29 -17.05 6.88
C LYS A 25 -37.76 -16.78 7.19
N ASN A 26 -38.16 -15.51 7.23
CA ASN A 26 -39.51 -15.09 7.61
C ASN A 26 -40.35 -14.59 6.41
N GLY A 27 -39.89 -14.85 5.18
CA GLY A 27 -40.54 -14.39 3.95
C GLY A 27 -41.15 -15.51 3.11
N PRO A 28 -41.88 -15.18 2.04
CA PRO A 28 -42.51 -16.16 1.13
C PRO A 28 -41.50 -17.05 0.39
N HIS A 29 -40.21 -16.71 0.43
CA HIS A 29 -39.13 -17.43 -0.22
C HIS A 29 -38.25 -18.24 0.74
N ALA A 30 -38.72 -18.49 1.97
CA ALA A 30 -37.99 -19.27 2.97
C ALA A 30 -37.64 -20.71 2.52
N PHE A 31 -38.32 -21.24 1.50
CA PHE A 31 -38.05 -22.55 0.90
C PHE A 31 -36.70 -22.64 0.17
N ILE A 32 -36.06 -21.51 -0.16
CA ILE A 32 -34.76 -21.48 -0.86
C ILE A 32 -33.64 -21.83 0.12
N THR A 33 -33.16 -23.07 0.06
CA THR A 33 -32.18 -23.64 1.00
C THR A 33 -30.91 -24.16 0.35
N ASP A 34 -30.94 -24.42 -0.95
CA ASP A 34 -29.85 -25.02 -1.71
C ASP A 34 -29.40 -24.09 -2.85
N PHE A 35 -28.14 -23.66 -2.79
CA PHE A 35 -27.55 -22.79 -3.80
C PHE A 35 -27.49 -23.45 -5.18
N SER A 36 -27.27 -24.77 -5.26
CA SER A 36 -27.15 -25.49 -6.53
C SER A 36 -28.44 -25.47 -7.35
N LYS A 37 -29.59 -25.29 -6.69
CA LYS A 37 -30.91 -25.16 -7.30
C LYS A 37 -31.26 -23.72 -7.71
N CYS A 38 -30.39 -22.75 -7.40
CA CYS A 38 -30.62 -21.34 -7.69
C CYS A 38 -29.98 -20.93 -9.02
N ASP A 39 -30.78 -20.47 -9.98
CA ASP A 39 -30.28 -19.85 -11.20
C ASP A 39 -30.40 -18.31 -11.16
N PHE A 40 -29.27 -17.63 -10.94
CA PHE A 40 -29.18 -16.17 -10.95
C PHE A 40 -28.95 -15.57 -12.34
N THR A 41 -29.02 -16.36 -13.43
CA THR A 41 -28.67 -15.91 -14.79
C THR A 41 -29.56 -14.76 -15.28
N LYS A 42 -30.87 -14.79 -15.01
CA LYS A 42 -31.77 -13.69 -15.38
C LYS A 42 -31.39 -12.36 -14.71
N MET A 43 -31.09 -12.39 -13.41
CA MET A 43 -30.60 -11.21 -12.68
C MET A 43 -29.26 -10.74 -13.22
N TYR A 44 -28.35 -11.67 -13.49
CA TYR A 44 -27.04 -11.36 -14.05
C TYR A 44 -27.16 -10.64 -15.41
N MET A 45 -27.95 -11.18 -16.34
CA MET A 45 -28.17 -10.56 -17.66
C MET A 45 -28.82 -9.19 -17.56
N HIS A 46 -29.78 -9.01 -16.64
CA HIS A 46 -30.37 -7.70 -16.37
C HIS A 46 -29.34 -6.66 -15.94
N PHE A 47 -28.49 -6.98 -14.95
CA PHE A 47 -27.45 -6.04 -14.49
C PHE A 47 -26.33 -5.85 -15.51
N LEU A 48 -26.05 -6.85 -16.36
CA LEU A 48 -25.13 -6.71 -17.48
C LEU A 48 -25.68 -5.70 -18.49
N ALA A 49 -26.96 -5.80 -18.87
CA ALA A 49 -27.61 -4.85 -19.76
C ALA A 49 -27.63 -3.42 -19.19
N ILE A 50 -27.88 -3.25 -17.87
CA ILE A 50 -27.75 -1.93 -17.21
C ILE A 50 -26.32 -1.39 -17.33
N ARG A 51 -25.30 -2.25 -17.17
CA ARG A 51 -23.90 -1.84 -17.27
C ARG A 51 -23.55 -1.38 -18.68
N GLU A 52 -24.01 -2.08 -19.71
CA GLU A 52 -23.76 -1.71 -21.10
C GLU A 52 -24.50 -0.42 -21.49
N LYS A 53 -25.78 -0.27 -21.11
CA LYS A 53 -26.52 1.00 -21.27
C LYS A 53 -25.80 2.19 -20.61
N LYS A 54 -25.22 2.00 -19.42
CA LYS A 54 -24.43 3.05 -18.76
C LYS A 54 -23.15 3.44 -19.52
N LYS A 55 -22.56 2.51 -20.28
CA LYS A 55 -21.41 2.83 -21.13
C LYS A 55 -21.83 3.65 -22.34
N GLU A 56 -22.98 3.34 -22.92
CA GLU A 56 -23.58 4.02 -24.07
C GLU A 56 -24.07 5.44 -23.78
N MET A 57 -24.34 5.78 -22.51
CA MET A 57 -24.73 7.15 -22.11
C MET A 57 -23.79 8.22 -22.69
N THR A 58 -24.36 9.33 -23.14
CA THR A 58 -23.59 10.40 -23.76
C THR A 58 -22.68 11.10 -22.75
N SER A 59 -21.66 11.80 -23.26
CA SER A 59 -20.77 12.62 -22.42
C SER A 59 -21.55 13.70 -21.66
N GLU A 60 -22.57 14.28 -22.29
CA GLU A 60 -23.42 15.33 -21.71
C GLU A 60 -24.31 14.79 -20.59
N GLU A 61 -24.96 13.64 -20.80
CA GLU A 61 -25.75 12.98 -19.76
C GLU A 61 -24.91 12.59 -18.55
N LYS A 62 -23.71 12.01 -18.80
CA LYS A 62 -22.75 11.68 -17.73
C LYS A 62 -22.32 12.93 -16.95
N LYS A 63 -22.09 14.05 -17.63
CA LYS A 63 -21.75 15.34 -16.99
C LYS A 63 -22.91 15.86 -16.15
N ARG A 64 -24.15 15.83 -16.65
CA ARG A 64 -25.35 16.29 -15.92
C ARG A 64 -25.58 15.48 -14.64
N ILE A 65 -25.53 14.15 -14.73
CA ILE A 65 -25.68 13.26 -13.57
C ILE A 65 -24.56 13.49 -12.54
N LYS A 66 -23.34 13.70 -13.02
CA LYS A 66 -22.22 14.04 -12.14
C LYS A 66 -22.40 15.39 -11.45
N ALA A 67 -22.85 16.42 -12.16
CA ALA A 67 -23.08 17.75 -11.59
C ALA A 67 -24.16 17.72 -10.51
N GLN A 68 -25.29 17.06 -10.76
CA GLN A 68 -26.34 16.91 -9.75
C GLN A 68 -25.81 16.16 -8.53
N LYS A 69 -25.10 15.06 -8.74
CA LYS A 69 -24.51 14.29 -7.65
C LYS A 69 -23.50 15.12 -6.83
N ASP A 70 -22.67 15.92 -7.50
CA ASP A 70 -21.68 16.77 -6.85
C ASP A 70 -22.38 17.88 -6.01
N ILE A 71 -23.54 18.39 -6.44
CA ILE A 71 -24.39 19.32 -5.65
C ILE A 71 -24.98 18.62 -4.43
N ASP A 72 -25.60 17.44 -4.62
CA ASP A 72 -26.24 16.69 -3.53
C ASP A 72 -25.24 16.26 -2.45
N GLU A 73 -23.98 16.04 -2.85
CA GLU A 73 -22.92 15.58 -1.96
C GLU A 73 -22.08 16.71 -1.34
N GLU A 74 -22.14 17.92 -1.89
CA GLU A 74 -21.35 19.09 -1.44
C GLU A 74 -21.39 19.28 0.09
N PRO A 75 -22.56 19.21 0.76
CA PRO A 75 -22.67 19.43 2.20
C PRO A 75 -21.89 18.42 3.04
N TYR A 76 -21.59 17.23 2.50
CA TYR A 76 -20.90 16.14 3.21
C TYR A 76 -19.41 16.05 2.87
N THR A 77 -18.95 16.85 1.91
CA THR A 77 -17.56 16.77 1.40
C THR A 77 -16.56 17.59 2.23
N TRP A 78 -17.04 18.40 3.17
CA TRP A 78 -16.23 19.31 3.98
C TRP A 78 -16.61 19.22 5.46
N ALA A 79 -15.62 19.45 6.33
CA ALA A 79 -15.80 19.64 7.76
C ALA A 79 -14.87 20.74 8.26
N THR A 80 -15.23 21.38 9.38
CA THR A 80 -14.41 22.44 9.98
C THR A 80 -13.64 21.89 11.18
N ILE A 81 -12.34 22.15 11.23
CA ILE A 81 -11.46 21.86 12.37
C ILE A 81 -10.59 23.08 12.65
N ASP A 82 -10.59 23.56 13.89
CA ASP A 82 -9.83 24.73 14.34
C ASP A 82 -10.02 25.96 13.43
N GLY A 83 -11.27 26.21 13.02
CA GLY A 83 -11.65 27.31 12.12
C GLY A 83 -11.31 27.11 10.64
N ARG A 84 -10.68 25.99 10.26
CA ARG A 84 -10.31 25.68 8.87
C ARG A 84 -11.30 24.71 8.24
N ARG A 85 -11.78 25.06 7.05
CA ARG A 85 -12.64 24.18 6.23
C ARG A 85 -11.77 23.18 5.46
N GLU A 86 -11.92 21.90 5.78
CA GLU A 86 -11.08 20.81 5.30
C GLU A 86 -11.92 19.71 4.63
N LYS A 87 -11.37 19.09 3.58
CA LYS A 87 -12.10 18.03 2.85
C LYS A 87 -12.26 16.78 3.71
N VAL A 88 -13.42 16.15 3.66
CA VAL A 88 -13.68 14.82 4.21
C VAL A 88 -13.29 13.77 3.17
N GLY A 89 -12.54 12.75 3.58
CA GLY A 89 -12.01 11.73 2.68
C GLY A 89 -13.05 10.72 2.24
N ASN A 90 -13.73 10.09 3.21
CA ASN A 90 -14.63 8.96 2.99
C ASN A 90 -16.00 9.16 3.65
N PHE A 91 -16.66 10.29 3.32
CA PHE A 91 -17.97 10.65 3.86
C PHE A 91 -19.11 9.68 3.50
N ARG A 92 -18.95 8.88 2.44
CA ARG A 92 -19.94 7.87 2.06
C ARG A 92 -19.75 6.61 2.89
N VAL A 93 -20.78 6.24 3.64
CA VAL A 93 -20.88 4.94 4.31
C VAL A 93 -20.82 3.82 3.25
N GLU A 94 -20.06 2.75 3.54
CA GLU A 94 -19.92 1.63 2.62
C GLU A 94 -21.30 1.01 2.30
N PRO A 95 -21.63 0.77 1.02
CA PRO A 95 -22.89 0.13 0.67
C PRO A 95 -22.94 -1.33 1.14
N PRO A 96 -24.15 -1.89 1.36
CA PRO A 96 -24.30 -3.31 1.62
C PRO A 96 -23.80 -4.13 0.43
N GLY A 97 -23.44 -5.40 0.69
CA GLY A 97 -22.93 -6.29 -0.35
C GLY A 97 -22.38 -7.57 0.22
N LEU A 98 -21.57 -8.30 -0.55
CA LEU A 98 -20.89 -9.50 -0.07
C LEU A 98 -19.46 -9.15 0.33
N PHE A 99 -19.01 -9.66 1.47
CA PHE A 99 -17.66 -9.46 1.95
C PHE A 99 -16.66 -10.20 1.06
N ARG A 100 -15.67 -9.47 0.54
CA ARG A 100 -14.61 -10.00 -0.34
C ARG A 100 -13.28 -9.93 0.38
N GLY A 101 -13.15 -10.74 1.44
CA GLY A 101 -11.90 -10.91 2.17
C GLY A 101 -10.80 -11.42 1.26
N ARG A 102 -9.58 -10.88 1.40
CA ARG A 102 -8.42 -11.25 0.57
C ARG A 102 -7.88 -12.62 0.96
N GLY A 103 -7.24 -13.32 0.01
CA GLY A 103 -6.73 -14.67 0.22
C GLY A 103 -7.85 -15.69 0.48
N GLU A 104 -7.55 -16.68 1.32
CA GLU A 104 -8.49 -17.70 1.80
C GLU A 104 -9.20 -17.24 3.09
N HIS A 105 -9.79 -16.04 3.06
CA HIS A 105 -10.47 -15.48 4.23
C HIS A 105 -11.73 -16.28 4.59
N PRO A 106 -11.87 -16.79 5.83
CA PRO A 106 -12.98 -17.68 6.21
C PRO A 106 -14.37 -17.00 6.21
N LYS A 107 -14.43 -15.67 6.22
CA LYS A 107 -15.68 -14.88 6.19
C LYS A 107 -16.07 -14.41 4.79
N MET A 108 -15.29 -14.69 3.75
CA MET A 108 -15.63 -14.28 2.38
C MET A 108 -17.04 -14.76 2.01
N GLY A 109 -17.83 -13.96 1.32
CA GLY A 109 -19.22 -14.27 0.95
C GLY A 109 -20.26 -13.90 2.00
N LYS A 110 -19.88 -13.63 3.26
CA LYS A 110 -20.83 -13.14 4.27
C LYS A 110 -21.51 -11.84 3.80
N ILE A 111 -22.80 -11.71 4.10
CA ILE A 111 -23.58 -10.52 3.76
C ILE A 111 -23.15 -9.36 4.67
N LYS A 112 -22.62 -8.30 4.07
CA LYS A 112 -22.47 -6.99 4.68
C LYS A 112 -23.83 -6.30 4.66
N ARG A 113 -24.47 -6.23 5.83
CA ARG A 113 -25.73 -5.49 5.97
C ARG A 113 -25.54 -4.00 5.74
N ARG A 114 -26.65 -3.29 5.52
CA ARG A 114 -26.66 -1.84 5.48
C ARG A 114 -26.37 -1.31 6.89
N VAL A 115 -25.44 -0.36 6.97
CA VAL A 115 -25.21 0.45 8.17
C VAL A 115 -26.31 1.50 8.22
N VAL A 116 -26.99 1.61 9.36
CA VAL A 116 -28.09 2.55 9.61
C VAL A 116 -27.64 3.66 10.57
N PRO A 117 -28.36 4.79 10.68
CA PRO A 117 -27.99 5.86 11.61
C PRO A 117 -27.76 5.39 13.05
N GLU A 118 -28.51 4.40 13.51
CA GLU A 118 -28.43 3.82 14.86
C GLU A 118 -27.15 3.00 15.09
N ASP A 119 -26.36 2.75 14.04
CA ASP A 119 -25.01 2.16 14.16
C ASP A 119 -23.92 3.24 14.30
N ILE A 120 -24.20 4.48 13.92
CA ILE A 120 -23.21 5.53 13.69
C ILE A 120 -23.04 6.41 14.94
N THR A 121 -21.81 6.49 15.41
CA THR A 121 -21.37 7.46 16.40
C THR A 121 -20.79 8.69 15.72
N ILE A 122 -21.30 9.88 16.07
CA ILE A 122 -20.78 11.18 15.62
C ILE A 122 -19.76 11.68 16.65
N ASN A 123 -18.59 12.11 16.20
CA ASN A 123 -17.60 12.80 17.02
C ASN A 123 -17.47 14.24 16.54
N ILE A 124 -17.81 15.21 17.39
CA ILE A 124 -17.91 16.62 17.01
C ILE A 124 -17.52 17.53 18.18
N GLY A 125 -17.15 18.79 17.92
CA GLY A 125 -16.89 19.76 18.98
C GLY A 125 -18.11 20.00 19.86
N LYS A 126 -17.89 20.30 21.16
CA LYS A 126 -18.98 20.51 22.15
C LYS A 126 -19.96 21.62 21.74
N ASP A 127 -19.42 22.70 21.17
CA ASP A 127 -20.20 23.89 20.80
C ASP A 127 -20.63 23.90 19.32
N ALA A 128 -20.30 22.83 18.57
CA ALA A 128 -20.63 22.74 17.15
C ALA A 128 -22.05 22.19 16.94
N LYS A 129 -22.72 22.66 15.89
CA LYS A 129 -24.04 22.13 15.50
C LYS A 129 -23.92 20.66 15.11
N VAL A 130 -24.60 19.80 15.87
CA VAL A 130 -24.68 18.35 15.59
C VAL A 130 -25.44 18.12 14.28
N PRO A 131 -24.93 17.31 13.34
CA PRO A 131 -25.65 16.94 12.13
C PRO A 131 -26.94 16.20 12.46
N GLU A 132 -28.04 16.53 11.79
CA GLU A 132 -29.31 15.85 11.99
C GLU A 132 -29.29 14.46 11.32
N PRO A 133 -29.78 13.41 12.00
CA PRO A 133 -29.98 12.10 11.38
C PRO A 133 -31.11 12.18 10.33
N PRO A 134 -31.19 11.20 9.39
CA PRO A 134 -32.34 11.07 8.51
C PRO A 134 -33.67 11.07 9.27
N ALA A 135 -34.73 11.57 8.63
CA ALA A 135 -36.06 11.66 9.27
C ALA A 135 -36.52 10.29 9.80
N GLY A 136 -36.97 10.26 11.05
CA GLY A 136 -37.41 9.04 11.75
C GLY A 136 -36.28 8.19 12.34
N HIS A 137 -35.03 8.64 12.25
CA HIS A 137 -33.85 7.93 12.76
C HIS A 137 -33.13 8.70 13.87
N SER A 138 -32.22 8.02 14.57
CA SER A 138 -31.34 8.61 15.57
C SER A 138 -29.89 8.13 15.40
N TRP A 139 -28.92 8.94 15.80
CA TRP A 139 -27.53 8.50 15.89
C TRP A 139 -27.35 7.54 17.07
N LYS A 140 -26.44 6.56 16.93
CA LYS A 140 -26.06 5.67 18.04
C LYS A 140 -25.60 6.45 19.27
N ALA A 141 -24.74 7.44 19.03
CA ALA A 141 -24.21 8.32 20.04
C ALA A 141 -23.63 9.59 19.40
N VAL A 142 -23.61 10.68 20.16
CA VAL A 142 -22.86 11.90 19.84
C VAL A 142 -21.84 12.10 20.96
N ILE A 143 -20.57 12.21 20.59
CA ILE A 143 -19.46 12.35 21.52
C ILE A 143 -18.57 13.54 21.15
N HIS A 144 -17.73 13.96 22.10
CA HIS A 144 -16.85 15.11 21.96
C HIS A 144 -15.41 14.74 22.37
N ASN A 145 -14.78 13.86 21.61
CA ASN A 145 -13.40 13.42 21.82
C ASN A 145 -12.42 14.27 20.99
N ASP A 146 -11.77 15.22 21.65
CA ASP A 146 -10.78 16.14 21.09
C ASP A 146 -9.38 15.51 20.91
N THR A 147 -9.16 14.29 21.42
CA THR A 147 -7.90 13.54 21.22
C THR A 147 -7.89 12.70 19.94
N ALA A 148 -9.04 12.60 19.24
CA ALA A 148 -9.20 11.78 18.06
C ALA A 148 -9.53 12.59 16.81
N THR A 149 -9.05 12.14 15.64
CA THR A 149 -9.19 12.88 14.37
C THR A 149 -10.32 12.38 13.47
N TRP A 150 -11.21 11.50 13.97
CA TRP A 150 -12.31 10.95 13.19
C TRP A 150 -13.60 11.72 13.46
N LEU A 151 -14.46 11.81 12.43
CA LEU A 151 -15.68 12.64 12.42
C LEU A 151 -16.93 11.80 12.72
N ALA A 152 -16.96 10.58 12.20
CA ALA A 152 -17.99 9.60 12.49
C ALA A 152 -17.38 8.21 12.47
N GLY A 153 -18.02 7.24 13.11
CA GLY A 153 -17.58 5.86 13.02
C GLY A 153 -18.61 4.86 13.52
N TRP A 154 -18.38 3.61 13.18
CA TRP A 154 -19.26 2.48 13.51
C TRP A 154 -18.43 1.18 13.59
N ASN A 155 -18.98 0.17 14.25
CA ASN A 155 -18.38 -1.17 14.24
C ASN A 155 -18.53 -1.82 12.85
N ASP A 156 -17.48 -2.49 12.35
CA ASP A 156 -17.57 -3.20 11.08
C ASP A 156 -18.63 -4.32 11.13
N VAL A 157 -19.40 -4.46 10.04
CA VAL A 157 -20.54 -5.39 9.99
C VAL A 157 -20.15 -6.86 9.86
N ILE A 158 -18.89 -7.16 9.52
CA ILE A 158 -18.34 -8.51 9.38
C ILE A 158 -17.43 -8.85 10.56
N ASN A 159 -16.57 -7.91 10.95
CA ASN A 159 -15.66 -8.00 12.09
C ASN A 159 -16.11 -7.00 13.16
N VAL A 160 -17.09 -7.36 13.98
CA VAL A 160 -17.73 -6.42 14.93
C VAL A 160 -16.79 -5.80 15.97
N LYS A 161 -15.62 -6.42 16.22
CA LYS A 161 -14.55 -5.86 17.06
C LYS A 161 -13.81 -4.70 16.38
N ASP A 162 -13.77 -4.68 15.05
CA ASP A 162 -13.10 -3.65 14.26
C ASP A 162 -13.99 -2.40 14.16
N TRP A 163 -13.35 -1.25 14.05
CA TRP A 163 -14.02 0.04 13.88
C TRP A 163 -13.74 0.64 12.50
N LYS A 164 -14.78 1.26 11.93
CA LYS A 164 -14.72 2.02 10.68
C LYS A 164 -14.90 3.50 11.00
N TYR A 165 -14.12 4.34 10.33
CA TYR A 165 -14.09 5.78 10.59
C TYR A 165 -14.29 6.57 9.31
N VAL A 166 -15.07 7.65 9.39
CA VAL A 166 -15.00 8.78 8.47
C VAL A 166 -13.91 9.71 8.97
N GLN A 167 -12.97 10.08 8.10
CA GLN A 167 -11.83 10.94 8.44
C GLN A 167 -11.65 12.04 7.40
N PHE A 168 -10.88 13.06 7.77
CA PHE A 168 -10.39 14.07 6.83
C PHE A 168 -9.60 13.43 5.67
N GLY A 169 -9.70 14.07 4.51
CA GLY A 169 -9.05 13.67 3.27
C GLY A 169 -7.53 13.81 3.35
N ALA A 170 -6.83 13.12 2.43
CA ALA A 170 -5.37 13.07 2.41
C ALA A 170 -4.69 14.43 2.21
N THR A 171 -5.40 15.43 1.70
CA THR A 171 -4.92 16.80 1.48
C THR A 171 -5.16 17.73 2.68
N SER A 172 -5.81 17.25 3.74
CA SER A 172 -6.09 18.07 4.92
C SER A 172 -4.83 18.34 5.73
N THR A 173 -4.82 19.46 6.46
CA THR A 173 -3.69 19.84 7.31
C THR A 173 -3.34 18.75 8.32
N VAL A 174 -4.33 18.16 9.01
CA VAL A 174 -4.12 17.09 10.00
C VAL A 174 -3.44 15.87 9.39
N LYS A 175 -3.83 15.47 8.17
CA LYS A 175 -3.20 14.34 7.48
C LYS A 175 -1.80 14.70 6.98
N ALA A 176 -1.60 15.91 6.48
CA ALA A 176 -0.29 16.39 6.04
C ALA A 176 0.72 16.44 7.19
N GLU A 177 0.35 17.03 8.33
CA GLU A 177 1.19 17.08 9.54
C GLU A 177 1.54 15.69 10.08
N SER A 178 0.56 14.78 10.11
CA SER A 178 0.81 13.40 10.52
C SER A 178 1.79 12.68 9.57
N ASP A 179 1.68 12.93 8.26
CA ASP A 179 2.55 12.34 7.26
C ASP A 179 3.97 12.92 7.35
N GLN A 180 4.11 14.23 7.54
CA GLN A 180 5.38 14.90 7.79
C GLN A 180 6.05 14.39 9.07
N LYS A 181 5.34 14.35 10.20
CA LYS A 181 5.85 13.81 11.49
C LYS A 181 6.34 12.37 11.35
N LYS A 182 5.63 11.54 10.57
CA LYS A 182 6.04 10.17 10.25
C LYS A 182 7.41 10.13 9.55
N TYR A 183 7.63 10.98 8.55
CA TYR A 183 8.91 11.05 7.86
C TYR A 183 10.02 11.66 8.72
N GLU A 184 9.74 12.70 9.51
CA GLU A 184 10.73 13.22 10.48
C GLU A 184 11.13 12.17 11.52
N LYS A 185 10.19 11.35 12.00
CA LYS A 185 10.53 10.23 12.88
C LYS A 185 11.45 9.23 12.19
N ALA A 186 11.19 8.90 10.92
CA ALA A 186 12.06 8.03 10.13
C ALA A 186 13.45 8.66 9.87
N ARG A 187 13.55 9.98 9.64
CA ARG A 187 14.83 10.68 9.53
C ARG A 187 15.61 10.66 10.83
N SER A 188 14.94 10.93 11.95
CA SER A 188 15.58 10.90 13.27
C SER A 188 16.10 9.50 13.64
N LEU A 189 15.46 8.42 13.18
CA LEU A 189 15.97 7.05 13.36
C LEU A 189 17.39 6.88 12.80
N HIS A 190 17.76 7.60 11.73
CA HIS A 190 19.12 7.54 11.20
C HIS A 190 20.20 7.84 12.25
N LYS A 191 19.95 8.83 13.12
CA LYS A 191 20.89 9.23 14.19
C LYS A 191 21.08 8.13 15.25
N TYR A 192 20.09 7.25 15.41
CA TYR A 192 20.10 6.18 16.41
C TYR A 192 20.38 4.81 15.81
N ILE A 193 20.43 4.67 14.47
CA ILE A 193 20.41 3.36 13.81
C ILE A 193 21.62 2.52 14.21
N GLU A 194 22.81 3.11 14.29
CA GLU A 194 24.03 2.38 14.67
C GLU A 194 24.02 1.97 16.14
N LYS A 195 23.45 2.80 17.04
CA LYS A 195 23.23 2.42 18.45
C LYS A 195 22.30 1.21 18.54
N ILE A 196 21.19 1.23 17.80
CA ILE A 196 20.22 0.13 17.78
C ILE A 196 20.85 -1.15 17.20
N ARG A 197 21.66 -1.01 16.14
CA ARG A 197 22.38 -2.13 15.52
C ARG A 197 23.38 -2.78 16.47
N LYS A 198 24.12 -1.98 17.23
CA LYS A 198 25.00 -2.49 18.30
C LYS A 198 24.20 -3.18 19.40
N ASP A 199 23.07 -2.61 19.80
CA ASP A 199 22.22 -3.17 20.85
C ASP A 199 21.68 -4.56 20.47
N TYR A 200 21.03 -4.71 19.31
CA TYR A 200 20.49 -6.02 18.94
C TYR A 200 21.63 -7.02 18.68
N LYS A 201 22.79 -6.62 18.13
CA LYS A 201 23.91 -7.56 17.91
C LYS A 201 24.43 -8.15 19.22
N ARG A 202 24.56 -7.30 20.25
CA ARG A 202 24.91 -7.75 21.60
C ARG A 202 23.83 -8.66 22.17
N ASN A 203 22.56 -8.27 22.07
CA ASN A 203 21.46 -8.97 22.72
C ASN A 203 21.08 -10.28 22.03
N MET A 204 21.47 -10.53 20.78
CA MET A 204 21.34 -11.85 20.13
C MET A 204 22.05 -12.96 20.92
N MET A 205 23.16 -12.63 21.57
CA MET A 205 23.96 -13.55 22.38
C MET A 205 23.54 -13.56 23.86
N SER A 206 22.43 -12.92 24.22
CA SER A 206 21.92 -12.91 25.59
C SER A 206 21.50 -14.32 26.04
N GLU A 207 21.73 -14.63 27.31
CA GLU A 207 21.20 -15.84 27.95
C GLU A 207 19.68 -15.78 28.11
N SER A 208 19.10 -14.57 28.18
CA SER A 208 17.65 -14.38 28.18
C SER A 208 17.08 -14.71 26.79
N LYS A 209 16.26 -15.77 26.73
CA LYS A 209 15.55 -16.18 25.51
C LYS A 209 14.71 -15.04 24.93
N GLU A 210 14.02 -14.29 25.78
CA GLU A 210 13.20 -13.14 25.38
C GLU A 210 14.07 -12.07 24.72
N MET A 211 15.21 -11.70 25.33
CA MET A 211 16.10 -10.68 24.76
C MET A 211 16.75 -11.13 23.45
N ALA A 212 17.15 -12.41 23.35
CA ALA A 212 17.70 -12.96 22.12
C ALA A 212 16.66 -12.96 20.99
N GLN A 213 15.42 -13.37 21.27
CA GLN A 213 14.32 -13.33 20.29
C GLN A 213 13.98 -11.89 19.88
N LEU A 214 13.90 -10.97 20.85
CA LEU A 214 13.65 -9.55 20.60
C LEU A 214 14.71 -8.95 19.68
N ALA A 215 15.97 -9.27 19.94
CA ALA A 215 17.11 -8.81 19.15
C ALA A 215 17.08 -9.34 17.71
N VAL A 216 16.82 -10.64 17.52
CA VAL A 216 16.71 -11.24 16.19
C VAL A 216 15.50 -10.69 15.44
N ALA A 217 14.34 -10.54 16.07
CA ALA A 217 13.16 -9.94 15.46
C ALA A 217 13.44 -8.49 15.00
N THR A 218 14.11 -7.70 15.84
CA THR A 218 14.53 -6.32 15.50
C THR A 218 15.51 -6.29 14.33
N TYR A 219 16.46 -7.23 14.28
CA TYR A 219 17.38 -7.38 13.16
C TYR A 219 16.67 -7.70 11.84
N LEU A 220 15.71 -8.63 11.84
CA LEU A 220 14.93 -8.98 10.65
C LEU A 220 14.08 -7.78 10.17
N VAL A 221 13.57 -6.96 11.08
CA VAL A 221 12.90 -5.69 10.73
C VAL A 221 13.87 -4.69 10.09
N ASP A 222 15.05 -4.47 10.68
CA ASP A 222 16.06 -3.53 10.15
C ASP A 222 16.58 -3.98 8.78
N LYS A 223 16.92 -5.26 8.62
CA LYS A 223 17.59 -5.74 7.39
C LYS A 223 16.63 -6.11 6.27
N LEU A 224 15.47 -6.68 6.60
CA LEU A 224 14.56 -7.24 5.60
C LEU A 224 13.25 -6.45 5.47
N ALA A 225 13.08 -5.36 6.23
CA ALA A 225 11.89 -4.49 6.19
C ALA A 225 10.56 -5.25 6.41
N LEU A 226 10.59 -6.34 7.18
CA LEU A 226 9.42 -7.12 7.55
C LEU A 226 8.45 -6.28 8.40
N ARG A 227 7.16 -6.60 8.30
CA ARG A 227 6.12 -5.97 9.12
C ARG A 227 6.08 -6.63 10.49
N ALA A 228 5.65 -5.89 11.51
CA ALA A 228 5.52 -6.39 12.89
C ALA A 228 4.82 -7.76 12.99
N GLY A 229 3.63 -7.91 12.40
CA GLY A 229 2.80 -9.12 12.60
C GLY A 229 2.24 -9.14 14.01
N GLY A 230 0.95 -8.84 14.15
CA GLY A 230 0.25 -9.03 15.42
C GLY A 230 -0.51 -10.36 15.39
N GLU A 231 -0.83 -10.89 16.57
CA GLU A 231 -1.74 -12.02 16.70
C GLU A 231 -3.05 -11.76 15.95
N LYS A 232 -3.59 -12.82 15.36
CA LYS A 232 -4.82 -12.75 14.59
C LYS A 232 -5.84 -13.70 15.18
N ASP A 233 -7.08 -13.23 15.26
CA ASP A 233 -8.23 -14.08 15.50
C ASP A 233 -8.29 -15.18 14.42
N GLU A 234 -8.69 -16.40 14.80
CA GLU A 234 -8.83 -17.57 13.90
C GLU A 234 -9.81 -17.32 12.73
N ASP A 235 -10.63 -16.27 12.83
CA ASP A 235 -11.63 -15.90 11.84
C ASP A 235 -11.14 -14.91 10.76
N LEU A 236 -9.82 -14.69 10.72
CA LEU A 236 -9.11 -13.90 9.71
C LEU A 236 -8.32 -14.81 8.74
N ALA A 237 -7.84 -14.24 7.64
CA ALA A 237 -6.93 -14.96 6.75
C ALA A 237 -5.57 -15.18 7.43
N ASP A 238 -5.11 -16.43 7.45
CA ASP A 238 -3.81 -16.81 8.05
C ASP A 238 -2.67 -16.13 7.30
N THR A 239 -2.12 -15.10 7.95
CA THR A 239 -1.09 -14.25 7.37
C THR A 239 -0.26 -13.66 8.49
N VAL A 240 1.05 -13.67 8.33
CA VAL A 240 2.00 -13.42 9.41
C VAL A 240 2.88 -12.19 9.16
N GLY A 241 3.52 -11.71 10.22
CA GLY A 241 4.66 -10.79 10.15
C GLY A 241 5.79 -11.30 11.04
N VAL A 242 6.83 -10.48 11.27
CA VAL A 242 8.08 -10.90 11.91
C VAL A 242 7.86 -11.54 13.28
N CYS A 243 7.01 -10.98 14.14
CA CYS A 243 6.76 -11.48 15.50
C CYS A 243 5.86 -12.71 15.54
N THR A 244 5.20 -13.06 14.43
CA THR A 244 4.27 -14.21 14.34
C THR A 244 4.74 -15.20 13.28
N LEU A 245 6.04 -15.20 12.94
CA LEU A 245 6.61 -16.21 12.05
C LEU A 245 6.60 -17.56 12.78
N ARG A 246 6.30 -18.63 12.06
CA ARG A 246 6.27 -20.01 12.54
C ARG A 246 7.41 -20.82 11.94
N ALA A 247 7.81 -21.91 12.60
CA ALA A 247 8.98 -22.70 12.20
C ALA A 247 8.87 -23.23 10.76
N GLY A 248 7.67 -23.53 10.27
CA GLY A 248 7.44 -23.97 8.90
C GLY A 248 7.65 -22.89 7.82
N HIS A 249 7.74 -21.61 8.21
CA HIS A 249 7.94 -20.50 7.27
C HIS A 249 9.41 -20.24 6.91
N ILE A 250 10.35 -20.94 7.54
CA ILE A 250 11.78 -20.73 7.36
C ILE A 250 12.46 -22.03 6.98
N LYS A 251 13.33 -21.98 5.96
CA LYS A 251 14.28 -23.04 5.65
C LYS A 251 15.70 -22.51 5.79
N PHE A 252 16.58 -23.39 6.26
CA PHE A 252 17.99 -23.12 6.50
C PHE A 252 18.81 -23.76 5.39
N MET A 253 19.70 -22.98 4.78
CA MET A 253 20.59 -23.40 3.68
C MET A 253 22.05 -23.08 4.04
N ASP A 254 22.99 -23.58 3.24
CA ASP A 254 24.42 -23.33 3.44
C ASP A 254 24.79 -21.83 3.37
N ASP A 255 25.98 -21.48 3.87
CA ASP A 255 26.53 -20.11 3.85
C ASP A 255 25.64 -19.06 4.55
N ASN A 256 24.98 -19.46 5.65
CA ASN A 256 24.10 -18.63 6.48
C ASN A 256 22.91 -18.04 5.68
N VAL A 257 22.42 -18.77 4.68
CA VAL A 257 21.27 -18.35 3.88
C VAL A 257 19.99 -18.95 4.44
N ILE A 258 18.97 -18.10 4.61
CA ILE A 258 17.61 -18.53 4.95
C ILE A 258 16.66 -18.29 3.79
N GLU A 259 15.71 -19.20 3.60
CA GLU A 259 14.56 -19.00 2.72
C GLU A 259 13.33 -18.77 3.59
N PHE A 260 12.66 -17.64 3.39
CA PHE A 260 11.33 -17.42 3.95
C PHE A 260 10.27 -17.76 2.91
N ASP A 261 9.25 -18.51 3.31
CA ASP A 261 8.02 -18.73 2.54
C ASP A 261 6.80 -18.59 3.48
N PHE A 262 6.09 -17.47 3.37
CA PHE A 262 4.88 -17.24 4.13
C PHE A 262 3.94 -16.26 3.44
N LEU A 263 2.66 -16.25 3.82
CA LEU A 263 1.71 -15.25 3.38
C LEU A 263 1.73 -14.03 4.33
N GLY A 264 2.10 -12.87 3.80
CA GLY A 264 2.11 -11.61 4.55
C GLY A 264 0.78 -10.86 4.46
N LYS A 265 0.81 -9.56 4.78
CA LYS A 265 -0.36 -8.66 4.65
C LYS A 265 -1.01 -8.81 3.26
N ASP A 266 -2.34 -8.83 3.25
CA ASP A 266 -3.17 -9.00 2.05
C ASP A 266 -3.00 -10.37 1.36
N SER A 267 -2.46 -11.35 2.07
CA SER A 267 -2.14 -12.71 1.57
C SER A 267 -1.16 -12.70 0.39
N ILE A 268 -0.26 -11.71 0.38
CA ILE A 268 0.84 -11.64 -0.58
C ILE A 268 1.97 -12.53 -0.09
N GLN A 269 2.38 -13.50 -0.91
CA GLN A 269 3.48 -14.40 -0.59
C GLN A 269 4.80 -13.62 -0.45
N TYR A 270 5.52 -13.92 0.61
CA TYR A 270 6.91 -13.55 0.79
C TYR A 270 7.72 -14.83 0.59
N LEU A 271 8.25 -15.00 -0.62
CA LEU A 271 9.17 -16.07 -0.98
C LEU A 271 10.51 -15.45 -1.36
N GLN A 272 11.45 -15.39 -0.42
CA GLN A 272 12.75 -14.74 -0.63
C GLN A 272 13.86 -15.45 0.14
N GLN A 273 15.05 -15.46 -0.46
CA GLN A 273 16.27 -15.95 0.16
C GLN A 273 17.15 -14.79 0.62
N HIS A 274 17.72 -14.92 1.82
CA HIS A 274 18.57 -13.90 2.41
C HIS A 274 19.78 -14.53 3.06
N LYS A 275 20.98 -14.10 2.64
CA LYS A 275 22.19 -14.28 3.43
C LYS A 275 22.11 -13.37 4.64
N ILE A 276 22.21 -13.93 5.84
CA ILE A 276 22.08 -13.19 7.09
C ILE A 276 23.34 -13.31 7.95
N ASP A 277 23.41 -12.47 8.98
CA ASP A 277 24.45 -12.53 10.02
C ASP A 277 24.50 -13.93 10.65
N GLU A 278 25.71 -14.46 10.83
CA GLU A 278 25.96 -15.81 11.33
C GLU A 278 25.34 -16.04 12.72
N VAL A 279 25.38 -15.01 13.59
CA VAL A 279 24.79 -15.09 14.92
C VAL A 279 23.27 -15.16 14.84
N ALA A 280 22.66 -14.34 13.98
CA ALA A 280 21.23 -14.37 13.75
C ALA A 280 20.78 -15.73 13.17
N TYR A 281 21.56 -16.29 12.24
CA TYR A 281 21.33 -17.62 11.67
C TYR A 281 21.30 -18.72 12.73
N LYS A 282 22.36 -18.79 13.55
CA LYS A 282 22.46 -19.76 14.66
C LYS A 282 21.34 -19.57 15.69
N CYS A 283 20.97 -18.32 15.99
CA CYS A 283 19.85 -18.04 16.88
C CYS A 283 18.53 -18.57 16.32
N LEU A 284 18.24 -18.32 15.04
CA LEU A 284 17.02 -18.80 14.38
C LEU A 284 16.97 -20.34 14.37
N GLN A 285 18.08 -21.02 14.08
CA GLN A 285 18.17 -22.49 14.18
C GLN A 285 17.82 -22.98 15.59
N ARG A 286 18.39 -22.36 16.63
CA ARG A 286 18.07 -22.66 18.02
C ARG A 286 16.61 -22.39 18.36
N PHE A 287 16.01 -21.32 17.83
CA PHE A 287 14.63 -20.96 18.13
C PHE A 287 13.60 -21.91 17.50
N VAL A 288 13.93 -22.57 16.39
CA VAL A 288 13.06 -23.58 15.76
C VAL A 288 13.33 -25.00 16.24
N GLN A 289 14.42 -25.24 16.97
CA GLN A 289 14.81 -26.58 17.40
C GLN A 289 13.70 -27.22 18.25
N GLY A 290 13.23 -28.39 17.82
CA GLY A 290 12.16 -29.13 18.50
C GLY A 290 10.74 -28.56 18.31
N LYS A 291 10.57 -27.51 17.50
CA LYS A 291 9.25 -26.92 17.20
C LYS A 291 8.61 -27.59 15.98
N GLY A 292 7.29 -27.81 16.05
CA GLY A 292 6.48 -28.18 14.89
C GLY A 292 6.30 -27.02 13.91
N PRO A 293 5.89 -27.29 12.65
CA PRO A 293 5.82 -26.27 11.59
C PRO A 293 4.88 -25.10 11.90
N ASP A 294 3.82 -25.34 12.68
CA ASP A 294 2.82 -24.32 13.04
C ASP A 294 3.13 -23.59 14.35
N VAL A 295 4.28 -23.87 14.99
CA VAL A 295 4.68 -23.22 16.24
C VAL A 295 5.51 -21.97 15.95
N ASP A 296 5.23 -20.88 16.66
CA ASP A 296 5.93 -19.62 16.51
C ASP A 296 7.44 -19.74 16.74
N ILE A 297 8.23 -19.13 15.87
CA ILE A 297 9.69 -18.97 16.05
C ILE A 297 9.97 -18.13 17.29
N PHE A 298 9.15 -17.10 17.50
CA PHE A 298 9.31 -16.07 18.52
C PHE A 298 8.23 -16.18 19.62
N ASP A 299 8.29 -17.22 20.43
CA ASP A 299 7.31 -17.58 21.46
C ASP A 299 7.37 -16.75 22.76
N HIS A 300 8.39 -15.88 22.92
CA HIS A 300 8.52 -15.01 24.09
C HIS A 300 8.33 -13.52 23.79
N VAL A 301 8.13 -13.14 22.51
CA VAL A 301 8.04 -11.73 22.10
C VAL A 301 6.84 -11.46 21.20
N ASP A 302 6.25 -10.28 21.38
CA ASP A 302 5.17 -9.76 20.56
C ASP A 302 5.52 -8.34 20.07
N PRO A 303 4.73 -7.74 19.17
CA PRO A 303 4.99 -6.37 18.71
C PRO A 303 5.01 -5.31 19.81
N GLN A 304 4.26 -5.48 20.91
CA GLN A 304 4.22 -4.51 22.00
C GLN A 304 5.56 -4.53 22.75
N LYS A 305 6.08 -5.71 23.08
CA LYS A 305 7.40 -5.88 23.72
C LYS A 305 8.54 -5.32 22.88
N VAL A 306 8.55 -5.62 21.58
CA VAL A 306 9.56 -5.06 20.65
C VAL A 306 9.46 -3.53 20.60
N ASN A 307 8.25 -2.98 20.50
CA ASN A 307 8.09 -1.52 20.51
C ASN A 307 8.49 -0.90 21.85
N ALA A 308 8.21 -1.54 22.99
CA ALA A 308 8.61 -1.06 24.30
C ALA A 308 10.14 -0.98 24.40
N HIS A 309 10.87 -2.00 23.96
CA HIS A 309 12.34 -1.97 23.91
C HIS A 309 12.86 -0.87 22.98
N LEU A 310 12.30 -0.76 21.77
CA LEU A 310 12.69 0.28 20.81
C LEU A 310 12.50 1.71 21.36
N GLN A 311 11.46 1.93 22.17
CA GLN A 311 11.24 3.22 22.82
C GLN A 311 12.32 3.58 23.85
N THR A 312 12.97 2.60 24.49
CA THR A 312 14.13 2.84 25.36
C THR A 312 15.36 3.29 24.58
N LEU A 313 15.47 2.88 23.32
CA LEU A 313 16.60 3.23 22.45
C LEU A 313 16.39 4.59 21.78
N MET A 314 15.14 4.91 21.44
CA MET A 314 14.72 6.15 20.79
C MET A 314 13.25 6.46 21.12
N PRO A 315 12.93 7.59 21.78
CA PRO A 315 11.56 7.95 22.15
C PRO A 315 10.59 7.99 20.96
N GLY A 316 9.47 7.27 21.10
CA GLY A 316 8.43 7.15 20.07
C GLY A 316 8.83 6.32 18.85
N LEU A 317 9.91 5.54 18.92
CA LEU A 317 10.27 4.58 17.88
C LEU A 317 9.35 3.35 17.93
N THR A 318 8.97 2.84 16.76
CA THR A 318 8.22 1.58 16.61
C THR A 318 8.75 0.79 15.43
N ILE A 319 8.42 -0.51 15.35
CA ILE A 319 8.77 -1.40 14.23
C ILE A 319 8.42 -0.77 12.87
N LYS A 320 7.27 -0.07 12.80
CA LYS A 320 6.77 0.51 11.54
C LYS A 320 7.70 1.58 10.97
N VAL A 321 8.47 2.27 11.82
CA VAL A 321 9.38 3.36 11.40
C VAL A 321 10.54 2.83 10.54
N PHE A 322 11.07 1.64 10.85
CA PHE A 322 12.18 1.03 10.10
C PHE A 322 11.86 0.87 8.62
N ARG A 323 10.64 0.45 8.30
CA ARG A 323 10.23 0.26 6.91
C ARG A 323 10.17 1.58 6.14
N THR A 324 9.69 2.66 6.77
CA THR A 324 9.72 4.01 6.17
C THR A 324 11.14 4.52 6.01
N TYR A 325 11.98 4.33 7.02
CA TYR A 325 13.41 4.69 6.99
C TYR A 325 14.13 3.95 5.86
N ASN A 326 14.09 2.62 5.83
CA ASN A 326 14.75 1.78 4.83
C ASN A 326 14.27 2.06 3.41
N ALA A 327 12.97 2.25 3.20
CA ALA A 327 12.43 2.63 1.90
C ALA A 327 12.94 4.00 1.44
N SER A 328 12.91 5.00 2.32
CA SER A 328 13.31 6.37 1.99
C SER A 328 14.82 6.48 1.75
N ILE A 329 15.66 5.94 2.64
CA ILE A 329 17.12 5.96 2.48
C ILE A 329 17.58 5.19 1.24
N THR A 330 16.89 4.09 0.90
CA THR A 330 17.21 3.31 -0.31
C THR A 330 16.89 4.10 -1.57
N LEU A 331 15.73 4.78 -1.63
CA LEU A 331 15.42 5.65 -2.76
C LEU A 331 16.43 6.79 -2.88
N ASP A 332 16.71 7.49 -1.78
CA ASP A 332 17.62 8.63 -1.75
C ASP A 332 19.02 8.25 -2.26
N ARG A 333 19.54 7.10 -1.81
CA ARG A 333 20.81 6.54 -2.29
C ARG A 333 20.78 6.22 -3.78
N LEU A 334 19.78 5.47 -4.25
CA LEU A 334 19.72 5.00 -5.64
C LEU A 334 19.50 6.14 -6.64
N LEU A 335 18.83 7.22 -6.23
CA LEU A 335 18.63 8.37 -7.10
C LEU A 335 19.91 9.19 -7.34
N LYS A 336 20.96 9.02 -6.54
CA LYS A 336 22.28 9.64 -6.77
C LYS A 336 22.89 9.22 -8.11
N ASP A 337 22.53 8.06 -8.64
CA ASP A 337 23.02 7.53 -9.93
C ASP A 337 22.34 8.17 -11.16
N THR A 338 21.45 9.15 -10.95
CA THR A 338 20.74 9.83 -12.04
C THR A 338 21.69 10.73 -12.84
N LYS A 339 21.82 10.47 -14.14
CA LYS A 339 22.66 11.28 -15.04
C LYS A 339 21.99 12.61 -15.37
N LYS A 340 22.73 13.72 -15.24
CA LYS A 340 22.21 15.08 -15.52
C LYS A 340 21.78 15.28 -16.98
N ASN A 341 22.54 14.71 -17.92
CA ASN A 341 22.35 14.87 -19.37
C ASN A 341 21.28 13.92 -19.97
N ASP A 342 20.67 13.06 -19.16
CA ASP A 342 19.60 12.17 -19.61
C ASP A 342 18.33 12.95 -19.97
N THR A 343 17.59 12.44 -20.95
CA THR A 343 16.24 12.96 -21.26
C THR A 343 15.29 12.75 -20.10
N THR A 344 14.19 13.52 -20.03
CA THR A 344 13.15 13.35 -19.01
C THR A 344 12.62 11.91 -18.93
N LEU A 345 12.51 11.21 -20.07
CA LEU A 345 12.08 9.81 -20.09
C LEU A 345 13.11 8.87 -19.45
N GLN A 346 14.39 9.05 -19.76
CA GLN A 346 15.48 8.26 -19.17
C GLN A 346 15.58 8.51 -17.66
N LYS A 347 15.57 9.77 -17.23
CA LYS A 347 15.50 10.14 -15.80
C LYS A 347 14.31 9.50 -15.10
N LYS A 348 13.14 9.48 -15.76
CA LYS A 348 11.93 8.83 -15.24
C LYS A 348 12.08 7.31 -15.12
N ALA A 349 12.78 6.67 -16.07
CA ALA A 349 13.09 5.26 -16.03
C ALA A 349 14.03 4.93 -14.86
N THR A 350 15.09 5.72 -14.66
CA THR A 350 15.98 5.61 -13.50
C THR A 350 15.21 5.74 -12.19
N TYR A 351 14.29 6.70 -12.09
CA TYR A 351 13.43 6.85 -10.92
C TYR A 351 12.57 5.59 -10.67
N ASP A 352 11.92 5.04 -11.70
CA ASP A 352 11.07 3.86 -11.53
C ASP A 352 11.88 2.61 -11.21
N ALA A 353 13.10 2.47 -11.74
CA ALA A 353 14.04 1.42 -11.35
C ALA A 353 14.43 1.55 -9.86
N ALA A 354 14.79 2.75 -9.40
CA ALA A 354 15.10 2.99 -7.99
C ALA A 354 13.89 2.66 -7.07
N ASN A 355 12.68 3.06 -7.46
CA ASN A 355 11.48 2.74 -6.71
C ASN A 355 11.08 1.26 -6.82
N LYS A 356 11.46 0.55 -7.89
CA LYS A 356 11.27 -0.90 -8.03
C LYS A 356 12.10 -1.63 -6.97
N GLU A 357 13.36 -1.24 -6.77
CA GLU A 357 14.20 -1.80 -5.70
C GLU A 357 13.58 -1.60 -4.32
N VAL A 358 13.05 -0.40 -4.05
CA VAL A 358 12.32 -0.13 -2.79
C VAL A 358 11.06 -1.01 -2.68
N ALA A 359 10.33 -1.20 -3.77
CA ALA A 359 9.15 -2.03 -3.80
C ALA A 359 9.48 -3.52 -3.55
N ILE A 360 10.60 -4.00 -4.09
CA ILE A 360 11.13 -5.36 -3.84
C ILE A 360 11.50 -5.53 -2.37
N LEU A 361 12.29 -4.60 -1.82
CA LEU A 361 12.65 -4.57 -0.39
C LEU A 361 11.41 -4.63 0.51
N CYS A 362 10.34 -3.94 0.13
CA CYS A 362 9.08 -3.91 0.87
C CYS A 362 8.12 -5.08 0.56
N ASN A 363 8.50 -5.98 -0.35
CA ASN A 363 7.63 -7.02 -0.92
C ASN A 363 6.27 -6.48 -1.44
N HIS A 364 6.29 -5.36 -2.17
CA HIS A 364 5.11 -4.78 -2.82
C HIS A 364 4.86 -5.44 -4.18
N GLN A 365 4.23 -6.61 -4.15
CA GLN A 365 3.90 -7.37 -5.36
C GLN A 365 2.49 -7.08 -5.87
N LYS A 366 2.25 -7.39 -7.14
CA LYS A 366 0.92 -7.45 -7.77
C LYS A 366 0.89 -8.58 -8.78
N GLY A 367 -0.30 -9.14 -9.02
CA GLY A 367 -0.50 -10.08 -10.13
C GLY A 367 -0.30 -9.40 -11.50
N VAL A 368 0.12 -10.17 -12.49
CA VAL A 368 0.20 -9.70 -13.88
C VAL A 368 -1.21 -9.36 -14.37
N SER A 369 -1.36 -8.19 -14.99
CA SER A 369 -2.65 -7.76 -15.54
C SER A 369 -3.10 -8.71 -16.65
N LYS A 370 -4.39 -9.08 -16.68
CA LYS A 370 -4.99 -9.87 -17.78
C LYS A 370 -4.82 -9.18 -19.16
N ALA A 371 -4.59 -7.88 -19.18
CA ALA A 371 -4.36 -7.11 -20.41
C ALA A 371 -2.87 -6.90 -20.74
N HIS A 372 -1.93 -7.43 -19.96
CA HIS A 372 -0.50 -7.19 -20.13
C HIS A 372 0.00 -7.66 -21.50
N ASP A 373 -0.26 -8.91 -21.85
CA ASP A 373 0.24 -9.52 -23.08
C ASP A 373 -0.30 -8.80 -24.32
N ALA A 374 -1.61 -8.56 -24.37
CA ALA A 374 -2.24 -7.78 -25.45
C ALA A 374 -1.69 -6.35 -25.57
N GLN A 375 -1.24 -5.75 -24.46
CA GLN A 375 -0.59 -4.45 -24.52
C GLN A 375 0.88 -4.53 -24.98
N MET A 376 1.59 -5.60 -24.62
CA MET A 376 2.97 -5.83 -25.06
C MET A 376 3.04 -6.15 -26.55
N GLU A 377 2.09 -6.93 -27.06
CA GLU A 377 1.92 -7.24 -28.49
C GLU A 377 1.74 -5.96 -29.30
N LYS A 378 0.80 -5.08 -28.90
CA LYS A 378 0.59 -3.76 -29.53
C LYS A 378 1.85 -2.87 -29.52
N LEU A 379 2.69 -2.97 -28.49
CA LEU A 379 3.95 -2.23 -28.44
C LEU A 379 5.01 -2.85 -29.37
N ALA A 380 5.04 -4.18 -29.47
CA ALA A 380 5.92 -4.91 -30.37
C ALA A 380 5.60 -4.61 -31.85
N GLU A 381 4.32 -4.56 -32.23
CA GLU A 381 3.88 -4.13 -33.56
C GLU A 381 4.37 -2.71 -33.89
N LYS A 382 4.13 -1.75 -32.98
CA LYS A 382 4.63 -0.37 -33.14
C LYS A 382 6.15 -0.31 -33.28
N LYS A 383 6.89 -1.17 -32.56
CA LYS A 383 8.35 -1.25 -32.66
C LYS A 383 8.79 -1.77 -34.02
N LYS A 384 8.09 -2.77 -34.56
CA LYS A 384 8.33 -3.34 -35.90
C LYS A 384 8.09 -2.29 -36.99
N ASP A 385 6.97 -1.56 -36.93
CA ASP A 385 6.64 -0.53 -37.91
C ASP A 385 7.64 0.63 -37.88
N LEU A 386 8.04 1.05 -36.68
CA LEU A 386 9.03 2.10 -36.53
C LEU A 386 10.41 1.66 -37.04
N ALA A 387 10.79 0.40 -36.84
CA ALA A 387 12.02 -0.16 -37.39
C ALA A 387 12.01 -0.17 -38.93
N LYS A 388 10.88 -0.49 -39.57
CA LYS A 388 10.71 -0.37 -41.03
C LYS A 388 10.91 1.07 -41.51
N GLN A 389 10.25 2.04 -40.87
CA GLN A 389 10.40 3.46 -41.20
C GLN A 389 11.85 3.94 -41.07
N VAL A 390 12.56 3.53 -40.02
CA VAL A 390 13.99 3.82 -39.83
C VAL A 390 14.83 3.21 -40.96
N ALA A 391 14.56 1.96 -41.35
CA ALA A 391 15.30 1.27 -42.41
C ALA A 391 15.07 1.93 -43.79
N GLU A 392 13.83 2.28 -44.12
CA GLU A 392 13.48 2.98 -45.37
C GLU A 392 14.12 4.37 -45.42
N MET A 393 14.09 5.12 -44.31
CA MET A 393 14.69 6.45 -44.24
C MET A 393 16.22 6.42 -44.32
N LYS A 394 16.88 5.36 -43.83
CA LYS A 394 18.33 5.16 -44.01
C LYS A 394 18.74 4.96 -45.48
N LYS A 395 17.84 4.46 -46.33
CA LYS A 395 18.11 4.27 -47.77
C LYS A 395 18.02 5.56 -48.57
N LYS A 396 17.40 6.61 -48.02
CA LYS A 396 17.12 7.89 -48.68
C LYS A 396 17.91 9.02 -48.01
N THR A 397 19.19 8.85 -47.69
CA THR A 397 19.90 9.77 -46.76
C THR A 397 20.85 10.75 -47.47
N ASP A 398 20.36 11.50 -48.46
CA ASP A 398 21.20 12.44 -49.21
C ASP A 398 20.99 13.92 -48.78
N ASP A 399 19.89 14.24 -48.06
CA ASP A 399 19.56 15.59 -47.62
C ASP A 399 19.68 15.80 -46.08
N LYS A 400 20.08 17.01 -45.66
CA LYS A 400 20.11 17.50 -44.26
C LYS A 400 18.74 17.37 -43.58
N ASN A 401 17.63 17.54 -44.31
CA ASN A 401 16.28 17.35 -43.76
C ASN A 401 15.95 15.86 -43.50
N GLN A 402 16.44 14.95 -44.33
CA GLN A 402 16.25 13.50 -44.14
C GLN A 402 17.06 12.98 -42.95
N LYS A 403 18.27 13.52 -42.72
CA LYS A 403 19.09 13.23 -41.52
C LYS A 403 18.39 13.63 -40.23
N LYS A 404 17.75 14.81 -40.18
CA LYS A 404 16.94 15.25 -39.01
C LYS A 404 15.75 14.32 -38.75
N LYS A 405 15.00 13.94 -39.79
CA LYS A 405 13.88 13.00 -39.66
C LYS A 405 14.34 11.62 -39.17
N LEU A 406 15.46 11.12 -39.68
CA LEU A 406 16.04 9.85 -39.24
C LEU A 406 16.46 9.89 -37.75
N ALA A 407 17.04 10.99 -37.29
CA ALA A 407 17.38 11.18 -35.88
C ALA A 407 16.12 11.13 -34.98
N ALA A 408 15.05 11.83 -35.37
CA ALA A 408 13.78 11.82 -34.64
C ALA A 408 13.14 10.41 -34.58
N LEU A 409 13.21 9.64 -35.68
CA LEU A 409 12.71 8.25 -35.70
C LEU A 409 13.53 7.34 -34.77
N LYS A 410 14.86 7.45 -34.77
CA LYS A 410 15.72 6.72 -33.85
C LYS A 410 15.44 7.08 -32.39
N GLU A 411 15.22 8.35 -32.10
CA GLU A 411 14.84 8.80 -30.76
C GLU A 411 13.50 8.19 -30.33
N ARG A 412 12.49 8.21 -31.19
CA ARG A 412 11.19 7.56 -30.93
C ARG A 412 11.35 6.06 -30.70
N GLN A 413 12.24 5.40 -31.42
CA GLN A 413 12.54 3.97 -31.26
C GLN A 413 13.17 3.67 -29.90
N SER A 414 14.13 4.50 -29.49
CA SER A 414 14.73 4.41 -28.15
C SER A 414 13.69 4.61 -27.05
N LYS A 415 12.83 5.64 -27.16
CA LYS A 415 11.75 5.91 -26.21
C LYS A 415 10.79 4.71 -26.07
N LEU A 416 10.40 4.11 -27.19
CA LEU A 416 9.52 2.94 -27.20
C LEU A 416 10.19 1.72 -26.55
N ALA A 417 11.48 1.49 -26.80
CA ALA A 417 12.23 0.40 -26.19
C ALA A 417 12.29 0.54 -24.66
N ILE A 418 12.55 1.75 -24.15
CA ILE A 418 12.54 2.03 -22.71
C ILE A 418 11.16 1.75 -22.12
N GLN A 419 10.09 2.22 -22.77
CA GLN A 419 8.72 1.99 -22.30
C GLN A 419 8.35 0.50 -22.24
N MET A 420 8.72 -0.27 -23.26
CA MET A 420 8.49 -1.72 -23.29
C MET A 420 9.24 -2.41 -22.16
N ASN A 421 10.52 -2.09 -21.97
CA ASN A 421 11.33 -2.70 -20.92
C ASN A 421 10.78 -2.39 -19.53
N MET A 422 10.47 -1.12 -19.25
CA MET A 422 9.87 -0.72 -17.98
C MET A 422 8.54 -1.44 -17.71
N LYS A 423 7.71 -1.60 -18.74
CA LYS A 423 6.42 -2.25 -18.59
C LYS A 423 6.56 -3.73 -18.23
N GLU A 424 7.52 -4.40 -18.86
CA GLU A 424 7.83 -5.80 -18.61
C GLU A 424 8.45 -5.99 -17.22
N GLU A 425 9.44 -5.18 -16.87
CA GLU A 425 10.11 -5.21 -15.58
C GLU A 425 9.20 -4.91 -14.38
N LEU A 426 8.14 -4.12 -14.58
CA LEU A 426 7.21 -3.69 -13.54
C LEU A 426 5.91 -4.50 -13.52
N LYS A 427 5.79 -5.57 -14.31
CA LYS A 427 4.53 -6.32 -14.47
C LYS A 427 4.06 -6.98 -13.17
N THR A 428 4.99 -7.39 -12.31
CA THR A 428 4.72 -8.04 -11.01
C THR A 428 4.91 -7.13 -9.79
N VAL A 429 5.35 -5.87 -10.00
CA VAL A 429 5.72 -4.95 -8.90
C VAL A 429 4.77 -3.77 -8.79
N SER A 430 4.36 -3.43 -7.56
CA SER A 430 3.48 -2.30 -7.26
C SER A 430 4.24 -1.08 -6.75
N LEU A 431 4.57 -0.17 -7.67
CA LEU A 431 5.29 1.08 -7.38
C LEU A 431 4.47 2.12 -6.62
N GLY A 432 3.13 2.03 -6.66
CA GLY A 432 2.25 3.02 -6.03
C GLY A 432 2.32 2.97 -4.51
N THR A 433 2.33 1.76 -3.93
CA THR A 433 2.29 1.58 -2.48
C THR A 433 3.49 2.22 -1.78
N SER A 434 4.70 2.08 -2.34
CA SER A 434 5.92 2.73 -1.83
C SER A 434 5.83 4.25 -1.95
N LYS A 435 5.52 4.78 -3.15
CA LYS A 435 5.37 6.23 -3.42
C LYS A 435 4.40 6.92 -2.47
N ILE A 436 3.28 6.28 -2.13
CA ILE A 436 2.21 6.93 -1.36
C ILE A 436 2.53 6.98 0.13
N ASN A 437 3.19 5.95 0.69
CA ASN A 437 3.19 5.73 2.14
C ASN A 437 4.57 5.59 2.78
N TYR A 438 5.61 5.22 2.03
CA TYR A 438 6.90 4.81 2.59
C TYR A 438 8.08 5.66 2.12
N LEU A 439 7.92 6.39 1.01
CA LEU A 439 8.94 7.29 0.48
C LEU A 439 8.66 8.72 0.95
N ASP A 440 9.65 9.36 1.57
CA ASP A 440 9.57 10.80 1.89
C ASP A 440 9.44 11.60 0.58
N PRO A 441 8.32 12.33 0.36
CA PRO A 441 8.08 13.02 -0.89
C PRO A 441 9.13 14.08 -1.21
N ARG A 442 9.83 14.62 -0.21
CA ARG A 442 10.89 15.62 -0.41
C ARG A 442 12.10 15.06 -1.15
N ILE A 443 12.39 13.76 -1.03
CA ILE A 443 13.43 13.08 -1.82
C ILE A 443 13.09 13.18 -3.31
N THR A 444 11.84 12.87 -3.66
CA THR A 444 11.37 12.92 -5.04
C THR A 444 11.32 14.34 -5.57
N LEU A 445 10.84 15.29 -4.76
CA LEU A 445 10.69 16.68 -5.17
C LEU A 445 12.03 17.39 -5.31
N SER A 446 13.00 17.12 -4.43
CA SER A 446 14.37 17.63 -4.56
C SER A 446 15.08 17.03 -5.78
N TRP A 447 14.89 15.73 -6.05
CA TRP A 447 15.35 15.10 -7.28
C TRP A 447 14.73 15.73 -8.54
N CYS A 448 13.42 16.01 -8.52
CA CYS A 448 12.74 16.71 -9.61
C CYS A 448 13.34 18.09 -9.87
N LYS A 449 13.64 18.86 -8.81
CA LYS A 449 14.31 20.18 -8.91
C LYS A 449 15.73 20.04 -9.48
N ARG A 450 16.56 19.13 -8.95
CA ARG A 450 17.96 18.93 -9.37
C ARG A 450 18.12 18.47 -10.82
N HIS A 451 17.14 17.73 -11.35
CA HIS A 451 17.22 17.14 -12.69
C HIS A 451 16.26 17.77 -13.70
N GLU A 452 15.60 18.87 -13.34
CA GLU A 452 14.63 19.59 -14.16
C GLU A 452 13.51 18.68 -14.70
N VAL A 453 13.03 17.78 -13.83
CA VAL A 453 11.93 16.87 -14.15
C VAL A 453 10.64 17.40 -13.53
N PRO A 454 9.60 17.73 -14.33
CA PRO A 454 8.32 18.18 -13.78
C PRO A 454 7.70 17.14 -12.82
N PRO A 455 7.22 17.54 -11.62
CA PRO A 455 6.70 16.58 -10.63
C PRO A 455 5.58 15.67 -11.14
N ASN A 456 4.75 16.14 -12.09
CA ASN A 456 3.66 15.38 -12.70
C ASN A 456 4.14 14.21 -13.59
N VAL A 457 5.43 14.14 -13.89
CA VAL A 457 6.05 13.00 -14.58
C VAL A 457 6.23 11.82 -13.61
N VAL A 458 6.41 12.08 -12.31
CA VAL A 458 6.64 11.06 -11.28
C VAL A 458 5.41 10.81 -10.41
N PHE A 459 4.73 11.87 -10.01
CA PHE A 459 3.54 11.88 -9.17
C PHE A 459 2.28 12.17 -9.99
N THR A 460 1.19 11.49 -9.65
CA THR A 460 -0.13 11.86 -10.18
C THR A 460 -0.60 13.17 -9.53
N LYS A 461 -1.57 13.85 -10.15
CA LYS A 461 -2.16 15.08 -9.58
C LYS A 461 -2.59 14.89 -8.11
N ALA A 462 -3.26 13.78 -7.79
CA ALA A 462 -3.69 13.49 -6.43
C ALA A 462 -2.53 13.33 -5.43
N LEU A 463 -1.35 12.88 -5.88
CA LEU A 463 -0.16 12.80 -5.01
C LEU A 463 0.52 14.15 -4.86
N ILE A 464 0.54 14.98 -5.90
CA ILE A 464 1.00 16.37 -5.80
C ILE A 464 0.13 17.10 -4.77
N ASP A 465 -1.19 16.98 -4.88
CA ASP A 465 -2.14 17.60 -3.94
C ASP A 465 -1.94 17.07 -2.50
N LYS A 466 -1.72 15.75 -2.33
CA LYS A 466 -1.43 15.13 -1.01
C LYS A 466 -0.13 15.66 -0.41
N PHE A 467 0.92 15.78 -1.22
CA PHE A 467 2.27 16.12 -0.78
C PHE A 467 2.56 17.62 -0.92
N HIS A 468 1.53 18.46 -0.93
CA HIS A 468 1.71 19.92 -1.04
C HIS A 468 2.69 20.46 0.02
N TRP A 469 2.63 19.94 1.25
CA TRP A 469 3.53 20.33 2.35
C TRP A 469 5.03 20.11 2.05
N ALA A 470 5.37 19.27 1.07
CA ALA A 470 6.73 18.96 0.67
C ALA A 470 7.20 19.72 -0.58
N MET A 471 6.31 20.45 -1.27
CA MET A 471 6.62 21.14 -2.55
C MET A 471 7.71 22.20 -2.42
N ASP A 472 7.78 22.86 -1.28
CA ASP A 472 8.75 23.92 -0.99
C ASP A 472 10.10 23.38 -0.49
N CYS A 473 10.35 22.06 -0.58
CA CYS A 473 11.62 21.47 -0.15
C CYS A 473 12.81 22.05 -0.92
N GLU A 474 13.95 22.18 -0.26
CA GLU A 474 15.18 22.66 -0.90
C GLU A 474 15.65 21.72 -2.01
N MET A 475 16.35 22.28 -3.01
CA MET A 475 16.94 21.50 -4.11
C MET A 475 17.96 20.48 -3.60
N GLU A 476 18.74 20.86 -2.58
CA GLU A 476 19.77 20.02 -1.95
C GLU A 476 19.23 19.18 -0.77
N PHE A 477 17.91 19.05 -0.64
CA PHE A 477 17.34 18.19 0.40
C PHE A 477 17.87 16.75 0.25
N SER A 478 18.46 16.27 1.34
CA SER A 478 18.87 14.88 1.58
C SER A 478 18.05 14.28 2.72
N PHE A 479 17.63 13.03 2.58
CA PHE A 479 16.83 12.36 3.62
C PHE A 479 17.60 12.30 4.94
N VAL A 480 18.90 12.07 4.82
CA VAL A 480 19.88 12.11 5.89
C VAL A 480 20.83 13.27 5.62
N GLN A 481 20.89 14.23 6.54
CA GLN A 481 22.00 15.18 6.54
C GLN A 481 23.24 14.40 7.00
N GLU A 482 24.29 14.39 6.17
CA GLU A 482 25.62 14.01 6.66
C GLU A 482 25.96 15.09 7.68
N ASP A 483 25.95 14.76 8.97
CA ASP A 483 26.49 15.66 9.98
C ASP A 483 27.91 15.98 9.50
N ALA A 484 28.21 17.27 9.33
CA ALA A 484 29.57 17.72 9.08
C ALA A 484 30.39 17.11 10.22
N VAL A 485 31.21 16.11 9.88
CA VAL A 485 32.21 15.60 10.80
C VAL A 485 33.07 16.82 11.09
N GLU A 486 32.90 17.43 12.27
CA GLU A 486 33.92 18.29 12.82
C GLU A 486 35.16 17.43 12.90
N VAL A 487 36.00 17.54 11.87
CA VAL A 487 37.39 17.16 11.93
C VAL A 487 37.97 18.09 12.98
N LYS A 488 37.90 17.68 14.25
CA LYS A 488 38.74 18.27 15.28
C LYS A 488 40.17 18.12 14.76
N PRO A 489 40.92 19.22 14.57
CA PRO A 489 42.33 19.12 14.28
C PRO A 489 42.95 18.29 15.39
N ALA A 490 43.74 17.29 15.03
CA ALA A 490 44.59 16.62 15.99
C ALA A 490 45.58 17.68 16.52
N GLU A 491 45.47 18.00 17.81
CA GLU A 491 46.54 18.61 18.60
C GLU A 491 47.32 17.51 19.32
#